data_AF-A0A7J3A767-F1
#
_entry.id   AF-A0A7J3A767-F1
#
_cell.length_a   1.000
_cell.length_b   1.000
_cell.length_c   1.000
_cell.angle_alpha   90.00
_cell.angle_beta   90.00
_cell.angle_gamma   90.00
#
_symmetry.space_group_name_H-M   'P 1'
#
loop_
_entity.id
_entity.type
_entity.pdbx_description
1 polymer ?
#
loop_
_entity_poly.entity_id
_entity_poly.type
_entity_poly.pdbx_seq_one_letter_code
_entity_poly.pdbx_strand_id
1 'polypeptide(L)'
;MAEQSGWVYDPVYFDATVRRSGNSLVITIPPELARRMLISEDQPVRVVGAVRCGILLEGALLVHLGFFSCTEKVQVVRCLLTHPSARDERLPFVEELAQRYSATDLEVKRVKEGWEVKIYLGSILRSGFRPRSGREMRVLMDELKRVAEARGFTVSDVGITEEAVNLEGIDPSVVAQAQRHNPTKVSYKWQV
;
A
#
# COMPACT_ATOMS: atom_id res chain seq x y z
N MET A 1 11.99 -15.69 15.94
CA MET A 1 12.78 -14.50 15.57
C MET A 1 11.95 -13.29 15.98
N ALA A 2 12.36 -12.56 17.02
CA ALA A 2 11.64 -11.38 17.47
C ALA A 2 11.86 -10.26 16.44
N GLU A 3 10.79 -9.77 15.81
CA GLU A 3 10.83 -8.56 15.00
C GLU A 3 11.32 -7.42 15.90
N GLN A 4 12.42 -6.79 15.50
CA GLN A 4 12.96 -5.64 16.24
C GLN A 4 11.98 -4.48 16.12
N SER A 5 11.31 -4.14 17.22
CA SER A 5 10.58 -2.89 17.43
C SER A 5 11.56 -1.73 17.64
N GLY A 6 12.41 -1.50 16.64
CA GLY A 6 13.43 -0.44 16.64
C GLY A 6 13.21 0.55 15.51
N TRP A 7 13.64 1.79 15.71
CA TRP A 7 13.71 2.77 14.63
C TRP A 7 14.75 2.32 13.60
N VAL A 8 14.34 2.22 12.33
CA VAL A 8 15.25 2.02 11.21
C VAL A 8 15.62 3.40 10.67
N TYR A 9 16.90 3.75 10.74
CA TYR A 9 17.38 5.03 10.22
C TYR A 9 17.47 5.01 8.69
N ASP A 10 17.16 6.13 8.05
CA ASP A 10 17.37 6.32 6.62
C ASP A 10 18.89 6.26 6.33
N PRO A 11 19.35 5.54 5.28
CA PRO A 11 20.75 5.57 4.87
C PRO A 11 21.24 6.95 4.39
N VAL A 12 20.33 7.88 4.08
CA VAL A 12 20.68 9.21 3.58
C VAL A 12 20.58 10.24 4.71
N TYR A 13 21.67 10.97 4.93
CA TYR A 13 21.76 12.06 5.89
C TYR A 13 21.76 13.42 5.17
N PHE A 14 21.17 14.42 5.82
CA PHE A 14 21.15 15.79 5.35
C PHE A 14 21.63 16.71 6.46
N ASP A 15 22.57 17.58 6.13
CA ASP A 15 23.01 18.62 7.06
C ASP A 15 22.01 19.77 7.08
N ALA A 16 21.65 20.22 8.27
CA ALA A 16 20.76 21.36 8.47
C ALA A 16 21.31 22.28 9.56
N THR A 17 21.05 23.58 9.42
CA THR A 17 21.45 24.58 10.41
C THR A 17 20.22 25.06 11.19
N VAL A 18 20.38 25.18 12.51
CA VAL A 18 19.38 25.80 13.38
C VAL A 18 19.42 27.31 13.20
N ARG A 19 18.29 27.91 12.86
CA ARG A 19 18.15 29.38 12.73
C ARG A 19 17.11 29.92 13.69
N ARG A 20 17.23 31.19 14.07
CA ARG A 20 16.24 31.88 14.90
C ARG A 20 15.07 32.35 14.05
N SER A 21 13.85 32.17 14.56
CA SER A 21 12.62 32.73 14.00
C SER A 21 11.77 33.28 15.15
N GLY A 22 11.71 34.60 15.30
CA GLY A 22 11.10 35.25 16.46
C GLY A 22 11.73 34.78 17.77
N ASN A 23 10.89 34.29 18.69
CA ASN A 23 11.31 33.77 19.99
C ASN A 23 11.66 32.26 19.97
N SER A 24 11.67 31.63 18.78
CA SER A 24 11.87 30.20 18.62
C SER A 24 13.08 29.88 17.73
N LEU A 25 13.47 28.61 17.74
CA LEU A 25 14.45 28.05 16.81
C LEU A 25 13.73 27.20 15.77
N VAL A 26 14.23 27.22 14.54
CA VAL A 26 13.68 26.42 13.43
C VAL A 26 14.80 25.67 12.73
N ILE A 27 14.49 24.44 12.33
CA ILE A 27 15.30 23.59 11.46
C ILE A 27 14.49 23.39 10.19
N THR A 28 15.11 23.61 9.03
CA THR A 28 14.45 23.38 7.74
C THR A 28 14.54 21.91 7.39
N ILE A 29 13.41 21.28 7.08
CA ILE A 29 13.37 19.92 6.56
C ILE A 29 13.80 19.95 5.07
N PRO A 30 14.82 19.17 4.67
CA PRO A 30 15.23 19.09 3.27
C PRO A 30 14.06 18.68 2.36
N PRO A 31 13.91 19.29 1.17
CA PRO A 31 12.80 18.97 0.24
C PRO A 31 12.74 17.50 -0.17
N GLU A 32 13.89 16.82 -0.24
CA GLU A 32 14.00 15.39 -0.53
C GLU A 32 13.31 14.57 0.56
N LEU A 33 13.62 14.87 1.83
CA LEU A 33 13.06 14.17 2.98
C LEU A 33 11.56 14.48 3.13
N ALA A 34 11.16 15.75 2.94
CA ALA A 34 9.76 16.15 2.96
C ALA A 34 8.94 15.42 1.89
N ARG A 35 9.45 15.34 0.65
CA ARG A 35 8.80 14.59 -0.45
C ARG A 35 8.75 13.09 -0.19
N ARG A 36 9.83 12.50 0.31
CA ARG A 36 9.91 11.06 0.62
C ARG A 36 8.92 10.67 1.70
N MET A 37 8.88 11.45 2.78
CA MET A 37 8.03 11.21 3.95
C MET A 37 6.62 11.78 3.78
N LEU A 38 6.30 12.38 2.64
CA LEU A 38 5.01 12.98 2.34
C LEU A 38 4.55 14.01 3.39
N ILE A 39 5.50 14.79 3.90
CA ILE A 39 5.25 15.84 4.89
C ILE A 39 4.58 17.00 4.18
N SER A 40 3.43 17.43 4.70
CA SER A 40 2.67 18.57 4.17
C SER A 40 2.80 19.78 5.08
N GLU A 41 2.57 20.98 4.54
CA GLU A 41 2.43 22.20 5.34
C GLU A 41 1.28 22.03 6.35
N ASP A 42 1.41 22.70 7.49
CA ASP A 42 0.47 22.65 8.61
C ASP A 42 0.19 21.26 9.21
N GLN A 43 0.96 20.24 8.84
CA GLN A 43 0.86 18.92 9.44
C GLN A 43 1.29 18.97 10.92
N PRO A 44 0.44 18.53 11.86
CA PRO A 44 0.84 18.45 13.27
C PRO A 44 1.92 17.39 13.44
N VAL A 45 2.95 17.71 14.23
CA VAL A 45 4.05 16.82 14.56
C VAL A 45 4.42 16.96 16.04
N ARG A 46 5.05 15.94 16.61
CA ARG A 46 5.61 16.02 17.97
C ARG A 46 7.13 16.06 17.89
N VAL A 47 7.74 17.08 18.48
CA VAL A 47 9.21 17.17 18.62
C VAL A 47 9.60 16.60 19.98
N VAL A 48 10.50 15.62 19.99
CA VAL A 48 10.95 14.91 21.19
C VAL A 48 12.46 15.03 21.30
N GLY A 49 12.97 15.44 22.46
CA GLY A 49 14.39 15.36 22.78
C GLY A 49 14.77 13.94 23.16
N ALA A 50 15.86 13.45 22.60
CA ALA A 50 16.43 12.14 22.92
C ALA A 50 17.91 12.30 23.27
N VAL A 51 18.38 11.46 24.19
CA VAL A 51 19.77 11.43 24.64
C VAL A 51 20.25 10.00 24.66
N ARG A 52 21.43 9.75 24.09
CA ARG A 52 22.12 8.46 24.16
C ARG A 52 23.34 8.60 25.05
N CYS A 53 23.36 7.84 26.14
CA CYS A 53 24.47 7.82 27.10
C CYS A 53 25.37 6.61 26.84
N GLY A 54 26.59 6.86 26.37
CA GLY A 54 27.66 5.85 26.25
C GLY A 54 28.95 6.35 26.89
N ILE A 55 30.09 6.13 26.23
CA ILE A 55 31.36 6.78 26.61
C ILE A 55 31.28 8.30 26.39
N LEU A 56 30.51 8.72 25.38
CA LEU A 56 30.17 10.12 25.09
C LEU A 56 28.66 10.33 25.25
N LEU A 57 28.28 11.58 25.51
CA LEU A 57 26.89 12.02 25.53
C LEU A 57 26.51 12.53 24.15
N GLU A 58 25.48 11.92 23.55
CA GLU A 58 24.91 12.38 22.28
C GLU A 58 23.47 12.82 22.47
N GLY A 59 23.11 13.97 21.88
CA GLY A 59 21.74 14.48 21.85
C GLY A 59 21.13 14.38 20.47
N ALA A 60 19.82 14.16 20.41
CA ALA A 60 19.04 14.14 19.16
C ALA A 60 17.68 14.83 19.36
N LEU A 61 17.15 15.39 18.27
CA LEU A 61 15.77 15.83 18.18
C LEU A 61 15.04 14.91 17.21
N LEU A 62 13.97 14.28 17.67
CA LEU A 62 13.11 13.42 16.87
C LEU A 62 11.84 14.17 16.50
N VAL A 63 11.49 14.17 15.22
CA VAL A 63 10.19 14.66 14.75
C VAL A 63 9.30 13.46 14.51
N HIS A 64 8.38 13.21 15.45
CA HIS A 64 7.41 12.13 15.35
C HIS A 64 6.20 12.60 14.53
N LEU A 65 6.04 11.99 13.36
CA LEU A 65 4.95 12.30 12.43
C LEU A 65 3.63 11.57 12.78
N GLY A 66 3.66 10.53 13.62
CA GLY A 66 2.49 9.70 13.92
C GLY A 66 2.43 8.42 13.08
N PHE A 67 1.24 7.84 12.98
CA PHE A 67 0.97 6.66 12.16
C PHE A 67 0.65 7.07 10.73
N PHE A 68 1.31 6.42 9.77
CA PHE A 68 1.05 6.64 8.35
C PHE A 68 -0.13 5.78 7.89
N SER A 69 -1.08 6.41 7.22
CA SER A 69 -2.23 5.74 6.61
C SER A 69 -2.36 6.16 5.15
N CYS A 70 -2.60 5.19 4.27
CA CYS A 70 -2.79 5.40 2.84
C CYS A 70 -4.06 4.69 2.38
N THR A 71 -4.82 5.32 1.49
CA THR A 71 -5.94 4.73 0.78
C THR A 71 -5.69 4.82 -0.71
N GLU A 72 -5.82 3.70 -1.41
CA GLU A 72 -5.74 3.63 -2.87
C GLU A 72 -7.10 3.23 -3.47
N LYS A 73 -7.56 3.94 -4.51
CA LYS A 73 -8.65 3.50 -5.38
C LYS A 73 -8.09 2.50 -6.38
N VAL A 74 -8.40 1.22 -6.19
CA VAL A 74 -7.89 0.11 -6.99
C VAL A 74 -8.95 -0.44 -7.93
N GLN A 75 -8.51 -1.04 -9.03
CA GLN A 75 -9.40 -1.78 -9.91
C GLN A 75 -9.58 -3.19 -9.37
N VAL A 76 -10.82 -3.68 -9.37
CA VAL A 76 -11.19 -5.00 -8.86
C VAL A 76 -11.83 -5.78 -9.98
N VAL A 77 -11.25 -6.93 -10.33
CA VAL A 77 -11.89 -7.90 -11.20
C VAL A 77 -12.79 -8.78 -10.34
N ARG A 78 -14.09 -8.74 -10.61
CA ARG A 78 -15.09 -9.55 -9.92
C ARG A 78 -15.69 -10.59 -10.85
N CYS A 79 -15.99 -11.77 -10.33
CA CYS A 79 -16.81 -12.76 -11.00
C CYS A 79 -17.45 -13.74 -10.02
N LEU A 80 -18.55 -14.35 -10.44
CA LEU A 80 -19.13 -15.52 -9.79
C LEU A 80 -18.67 -16.77 -10.53
N LEU A 81 -18.10 -17.71 -9.77
CA LEU A 81 -17.72 -19.03 -10.27
C LEU A 81 -18.69 -20.07 -9.73
N THR A 82 -19.25 -20.90 -10.59
CA THR A 82 -20.15 -21.98 -10.18
C THR A 82 -19.64 -23.30 -10.74
N HIS A 83 -19.74 -24.38 -9.96
CA HIS A 83 -19.31 -25.70 -10.40
C HIS A 83 -20.24 -26.75 -9.81
N PRO A 84 -20.75 -27.70 -10.62
CA PRO A 84 -21.79 -28.64 -10.19
C PRO A 84 -21.34 -29.57 -9.05
N SER A 85 -20.04 -29.87 -8.98
CA SER A 85 -19.51 -30.88 -8.05
C SER A 85 -18.43 -30.37 -7.09
N ALA A 86 -17.97 -29.13 -7.22
CA ALA A 86 -16.86 -28.66 -6.40
C ALA A 86 -17.40 -28.23 -5.03
N ARG A 87 -16.74 -28.70 -3.98
CA ARG A 87 -17.11 -28.41 -2.58
C ARG A 87 -16.02 -27.69 -1.81
N ASP A 88 -14.82 -27.58 -2.37
CA ASP A 88 -13.70 -26.91 -1.74
C ASP A 88 -13.96 -25.42 -1.56
N GLU A 89 -13.67 -24.91 -0.37
CA GLU A 89 -13.76 -23.48 -0.09
C GLU A 89 -12.63 -22.69 -0.76
N ARG A 90 -11.52 -23.36 -1.06
CA ARG A 90 -10.35 -22.76 -1.72
C ARG A 90 -10.36 -23.03 -3.22
N LEU A 91 -9.91 -22.04 -3.99
CA LEU A 91 -9.74 -22.13 -5.43
C LEU A 91 -8.28 -21.87 -5.79
N PRO A 92 -7.38 -22.88 -5.71
CA PRO A 92 -5.93 -22.69 -5.88
C PRO A 92 -5.55 -22.02 -7.21
N PHE A 93 -6.28 -22.29 -8.28
CA PHE A 93 -6.01 -21.66 -9.58
C PHE A 93 -6.26 -20.15 -9.59
N VAL A 94 -7.17 -19.65 -8.74
CA VAL A 94 -7.43 -18.22 -8.56
C VAL A 94 -6.29 -17.59 -7.77
N GLU A 95 -5.81 -18.28 -6.73
CA GLU A 95 -4.64 -17.85 -5.94
C GLU A 95 -3.38 -17.76 -6.81
N GLU A 96 -3.13 -18.78 -7.64
CA GLU A 96 -2.02 -18.79 -8.62
C GLU A 96 -2.11 -17.64 -9.63
N LEU A 97 -3.32 -17.36 -10.13
CA LEU A 97 -3.57 -16.27 -11.05
C LEU A 97 -3.31 -14.92 -10.36
N ALA A 98 -3.84 -14.71 -9.15
CA ALA A 98 -3.63 -13.50 -8.36
C ALA A 98 -2.15 -13.25 -8.10
N GLN A 99 -1.39 -14.28 -7.73
CA GLN A 99 0.07 -14.17 -7.52
C GLN A 99 0.81 -13.80 -8.80
N ARG A 100 0.49 -14.44 -9.94
CA ARG A 100 1.13 -14.18 -11.23
C ARG A 100 0.98 -12.73 -11.69
N TYR A 101 -0.17 -12.14 -11.42
CA TYR A 101 -0.44 -10.73 -11.73
C TYR A 101 -0.04 -9.76 -10.61
N SER A 102 0.56 -10.29 -9.54
CA SER A 102 0.94 -9.54 -8.33
C SER A 102 -0.25 -8.75 -7.78
N ALA A 103 -1.40 -9.39 -7.63
CA ALA A 103 -2.58 -8.79 -7.04
C ALA A 103 -2.24 -8.19 -5.67
N THR A 104 -2.84 -7.05 -5.37
CA THR A 104 -2.71 -6.39 -4.06
C THR A 104 -3.40 -7.23 -2.99
N ASP A 105 -4.55 -7.80 -3.32
CA ASP A 105 -5.31 -8.68 -2.45
C ASP A 105 -6.22 -9.62 -3.26
N LEU A 106 -6.72 -10.66 -2.61
CA LEU A 106 -7.64 -11.65 -3.17
C LEU A 106 -8.70 -12.00 -2.14
N GLU A 107 -9.97 -11.77 -2.49
CA GLU A 107 -11.11 -12.26 -1.71
C GLU A 107 -11.80 -13.39 -2.48
N VAL A 108 -11.94 -14.55 -1.83
CA VAL A 108 -12.74 -15.67 -2.33
C VAL A 108 -13.76 -16.02 -1.26
N LYS A 109 -15.04 -15.85 -1.59
CA LYS A 109 -16.14 -16.03 -0.65
C LYS A 109 -17.14 -17.05 -1.19
N ARG A 110 -17.45 -18.07 -0.38
CA ARG A 110 -18.50 -19.03 -0.72
C ARG A 110 -19.88 -18.36 -0.62
N VAL A 111 -20.66 -18.46 -1.68
CA VAL A 111 -22.06 -17.98 -1.75
C VAL A 111 -22.99 -19.13 -2.14
N LYS A 112 -24.31 -18.95 -2.04
CA LYS A 112 -25.30 -20.03 -2.28
C LYS A 112 -25.10 -20.72 -3.64
N GLU A 113 -24.75 -19.97 -4.67
CA GLU A 113 -24.65 -20.46 -6.04
C GLU A 113 -23.23 -20.88 -6.45
N GLY A 114 -22.21 -20.64 -5.61
CA GLY A 114 -20.83 -20.80 -6.04
C GLY A 114 -19.79 -20.09 -5.16
N TRP A 115 -18.84 -19.43 -5.79
CA TRP A 115 -17.80 -18.62 -5.16
C TRP A 115 -17.77 -17.24 -5.82
N GLU A 116 -17.93 -16.21 -5.00
CA GLU A 116 -17.65 -14.83 -5.40
C GLU A 116 -16.14 -14.61 -5.29
N VAL A 117 -15.52 -14.17 -6.37
CA VAL A 117 -14.09 -13.91 -6.45
C VAL A 117 -13.88 -12.43 -6.74
N LYS A 118 -13.02 -11.79 -5.95
CA LYS A 118 -12.54 -10.42 -6.18
C LYS A 118 -11.02 -10.39 -6.18
N ILE A 119 -10.43 -9.96 -7.28
CA ILE A 119 -8.99 -9.78 -7.42
C ILE A 119 -8.69 -8.29 -7.43
N TYR A 120 -8.00 -7.81 -6.39
CA TYR A 120 -7.66 -6.40 -6.21
C TYR A 120 -6.33 -6.08 -6.88
N LEU A 121 -6.32 -5.09 -7.76
CA LEU A 121 -5.11 -4.65 -8.47
C LEU A 121 -4.86 -3.17 -8.23
N GLY A 122 -4.13 -2.93 -7.14
CA GLY A 122 -3.52 -1.65 -6.82
C GLY A 122 -2.13 -1.50 -7.42
N SER A 123 -1.69 -0.25 -7.42
CA SER A 123 -0.37 0.18 -7.86
C SER A 123 0.62 0.21 -6.69
N ILE A 124 0.12 0.30 -5.46
CA ILE A 124 0.91 0.28 -4.24
C ILE A 124 0.97 -1.15 -3.71
N LEU A 125 2.16 -1.73 -3.72
CA LEU A 125 2.44 -3.07 -3.19
C LEU A 125 3.41 -2.95 -2.01
N ARG A 126 3.43 -3.96 -1.14
CA ARG A 126 4.46 -4.06 -0.08
C ARG A 126 5.89 -4.10 -0.65
N SER A 127 6.04 -4.64 -1.86
CA SER A 127 7.32 -4.71 -2.57
C SER A 127 7.71 -3.43 -3.32
N GLY A 128 6.81 -2.44 -3.40
CA GLY A 128 7.07 -1.18 -4.10
C GLY A 128 5.91 -0.73 -4.99
N PHE A 129 6.22 0.18 -5.91
CA PHE A 129 5.25 0.75 -6.84
C PHE A 129 5.23 -0.01 -8.17
N ARG A 130 4.03 -0.35 -8.67
CA ARG A 130 3.83 -0.95 -9.99
C ARG A 130 2.67 -0.25 -10.72
N PRO A 131 2.92 0.46 -11.84
CA PRO A 131 1.84 1.08 -12.60
C PRO A 131 0.92 0.01 -13.18
N ARG A 132 -0.40 0.22 -13.06
CA ARG A 132 -1.43 -0.66 -13.61
C ARG A 132 -2.04 -0.08 -14.88
N SER A 133 -2.36 -0.96 -15.82
CA SER A 133 -3.01 -0.58 -17.08
C SER A 133 -4.38 -1.24 -17.21
N GLY A 134 -5.34 -0.55 -17.84
CA GLY A 134 -6.65 -1.14 -18.14
C GLY A 134 -6.58 -2.31 -19.14
N ARG A 135 -5.45 -2.51 -19.83
CA ARG A 135 -5.21 -3.71 -20.66
C ARG A 135 -4.90 -4.92 -19.78
N GLU A 136 -4.10 -4.75 -18.73
CA GLU A 136 -3.77 -5.81 -17.77
C GLU A 136 -5.02 -6.39 -17.12
N MET A 137 -5.98 -5.54 -16.73
CA MET A 137 -7.27 -5.97 -16.16
C MET A 137 -8.07 -6.87 -17.11
N ARG A 138 -8.14 -6.49 -18.38
CA ARG A 138 -8.87 -7.24 -19.41
C ARG A 138 -8.21 -8.60 -19.66
N VAL A 139 -6.89 -8.63 -19.77
CA VAL A 139 -6.14 -9.88 -19.96
C VAL A 139 -6.33 -10.81 -18.76
N LEU A 140 -6.27 -10.29 -17.53
CA LEU A 140 -6.54 -11.08 -16.32
C LEU A 140 -7.95 -11.66 -16.33
N MET A 141 -8.95 -10.84 -16.66
CA MET A 141 -10.35 -11.25 -16.72
C MET A 141 -10.59 -12.36 -17.75
N ASP A 142 -10.03 -12.21 -18.95
CA ASP A 142 -10.12 -13.21 -20.02
C ASP A 142 -9.38 -14.51 -19.62
N GLU A 143 -8.22 -14.39 -18.97
CA GLU A 143 -7.46 -15.54 -18.52
C GLU A 143 -8.17 -16.27 -17.37
N LEU A 144 -8.71 -15.55 -16.38
CA LEU A 144 -9.52 -16.11 -15.29
C LEU A 144 -10.68 -16.92 -15.85
N LYS A 145 -11.40 -16.36 -16.83
CA LYS A 145 -12.51 -17.04 -17.49
C LYS A 145 -12.06 -18.34 -18.17
N ARG A 146 -11.03 -18.26 -19.01
CA ARG A 146 -10.48 -19.43 -19.71
C ARG A 146 -10.01 -20.53 -18.75
N VAL A 147 -9.31 -20.15 -17.68
CA VAL A 147 -8.72 -21.05 -16.69
C VAL A 147 -9.79 -21.72 -15.82
N ALA A 148 -10.87 -21.00 -15.50
CA ALA A 148 -12.02 -21.51 -14.77
C ALA A 148 -12.85 -22.48 -15.64
N GLU A 149 -13.17 -22.10 -16.88
CA GLU A 149 -13.93 -22.94 -17.82
C GLU A 149 -13.20 -24.25 -18.14
N ALA A 150 -11.87 -24.20 -18.33
CA ALA A 150 -11.04 -25.39 -18.54
C ALA A 150 -11.06 -26.35 -17.33
N ARG A 151 -11.42 -25.86 -16.14
CA ARG A 151 -11.59 -26.65 -14.90
C ARG A 151 -13.04 -27.02 -14.63
N GLY A 152 -13.96 -26.79 -15.57
CA GLY A 152 -15.38 -27.14 -15.44
C GLY A 152 -16.22 -26.13 -14.66
N PHE A 153 -15.67 -24.95 -14.35
CA PHE A 153 -16.44 -23.87 -13.71
C PHE A 153 -17.19 -23.05 -14.77
N THR A 154 -18.42 -22.67 -14.46
CA THR A 154 -19.16 -21.65 -15.20
C THR A 154 -18.86 -20.28 -14.58
N VAL A 155 -18.57 -19.30 -15.42
CA VAL A 155 -18.24 -17.93 -15.00
C VAL A 155 -19.40 -17.00 -15.34
N SER A 156 -19.90 -16.26 -14.35
CA SER A 156 -20.98 -15.27 -14.49
C SER A 156 -20.67 -13.98 -13.71
N ASP A 157 -21.48 -12.92 -13.93
CA ASP A 157 -21.32 -11.57 -13.33
C ASP A 157 -19.89 -11.02 -13.37
N VAL A 158 -19.24 -11.17 -14.53
CA VAL A 158 -17.87 -10.69 -14.72
C VAL A 158 -17.89 -9.17 -14.91
N GLY A 159 -17.09 -8.47 -14.10
CA GLY A 159 -16.99 -7.02 -14.18
C GLY A 159 -15.68 -6.47 -13.64
N ILE A 160 -15.43 -5.21 -13.96
CA ILE A 160 -14.36 -4.41 -13.36
C ILE A 160 -15.02 -3.28 -12.58
N THR A 161 -14.73 -3.20 -11.29
CA THR A 161 -15.17 -2.12 -10.41
C THR A 161 -13.98 -1.35 -9.85
N GLU A 162 -14.24 -0.19 -9.26
CA GLU A 162 -13.24 0.51 -8.45
C GLU A 162 -13.64 0.44 -6.98
N GLU A 163 -12.71 0.05 -6.12
CA GLU A 163 -12.90 0.00 -4.66
C GLU A 163 -11.75 0.75 -3.97
N ALA A 164 -12.03 1.35 -2.81
CA ALA A 164 -11.02 2.02 -2.00
C ALA A 164 -10.43 1.03 -0.99
N VAL A 165 -9.12 0.82 -1.05
CA VAL A 165 -8.39 -0.10 -0.17
C VAL A 165 -7.49 0.71 0.76
N ASN A 166 -7.61 0.44 2.06
CA ASN A 166 -6.71 0.99 3.07
C ASN A 166 -5.46 0.13 3.15
N LEU A 167 -4.31 0.78 3.07
CA LEU A 167 -3.00 0.17 3.08
C LEU A 167 -2.27 0.58 4.36
N GLU A 168 -1.97 -0.40 5.20
CA GLU A 168 -1.21 -0.23 6.43
C GLU A 168 0.23 -0.73 6.26
N GLY A 169 1.17 -0.11 6.96
CA GLY A 169 2.58 -0.52 6.95
C GLY A 169 3.31 -0.30 5.61
N ILE A 170 2.78 0.56 4.74
CA ILE A 170 3.44 0.94 3.48
C ILE A 170 4.42 2.09 3.72
N ASP A 171 5.62 1.98 3.14
CA ASP A 171 6.60 3.06 3.15
C ASP A 171 6.07 4.29 2.38
N PRO A 172 6.06 5.50 2.98
CA PRO A 172 5.60 6.73 2.33
C PRO A 172 6.27 7.03 0.99
N SER A 173 7.50 6.57 0.77
CA SER A 173 8.21 6.76 -0.50
C SER A 173 7.56 6.03 -1.67
N VAL A 174 6.95 4.86 -1.43
CA VAL A 174 6.18 4.11 -2.42
C VAL A 174 4.91 4.88 -2.77
N VAL A 175 4.24 5.43 -1.75
CA VAL A 175 3.05 6.26 -1.92
C VAL A 175 3.39 7.55 -2.69
N ALA A 176 4.54 8.16 -2.42
CA ALA A 176 5.01 9.34 -3.15
C ALA A 176 5.22 9.06 -4.65
N GLN A 177 5.71 7.86 -5.01
CA GLN A 177 5.81 7.45 -6.41
C GLN A 177 4.42 7.25 -7.03
N ALA A 178 3.50 6.60 -6.31
CA ALA A 178 2.14 6.37 -6.79
C ALA A 178 1.36 7.68 -6.98
N GLN A 179 1.47 8.62 -6.06
CA GLN A 179 0.83 9.93 -6.13
C GLN A 179 1.31 10.72 -7.35
N ARG A 180 2.60 10.65 -7.70
CA ARG A 180 3.14 11.31 -8.90
C ARG A 180 2.54 10.76 -10.20
N HIS A 181 2.22 9.47 -10.23
CA HIS A 181 1.64 8.84 -11.42
C HIS A 181 0.13 9.02 -11.49
N ASN A 182 -0.59 8.86 -10.37
CA ASN A 182 -2.05 8.89 -10.30
C ASN A 182 -2.55 9.62 -9.03
N PRO A 183 -2.48 10.95 -8.97
CA PRO A 183 -2.79 11.71 -7.75
C PRO A 183 -4.26 11.59 -7.33
N THR A 184 -5.18 11.32 -8.26
CA THR A 184 -6.61 11.20 -7.98
C THR A 184 -7.01 9.87 -7.35
N LYS A 185 -6.12 8.88 -7.38
CA LYS A 185 -6.36 7.53 -6.86
C LYS A 185 -5.75 7.28 -5.48
N VAL A 186 -4.88 8.15 -5.01
CA VAL A 186 -4.11 7.93 -3.79
C VAL A 186 -4.35 9.08 -2.82
N SER A 187 -4.72 8.76 -1.60
CA SER A 187 -4.83 9.70 -0.49
C SER A 187 -4.05 9.17 0.70
N TYR A 188 -3.35 10.03 1.43
CA TYR A 188 -2.57 9.65 2.59
C TYR A 188 -2.68 10.68 3.70
N LYS A 189 -2.33 10.26 4.91
CA LYS A 189 -2.20 11.15 6.06
C LYS A 189 -1.25 10.56 7.11
N TRP A 190 -0.64 11.45 7.85
CA TRP A 190 0.00 11.14 9.13
C TRP A 190 -0.99 11.45 10.26
N GLN A 191 -1.15 10.52 11.20
CA GLN A 191 -2.05 10.66 12.35
C GLN A 191 -1.26 10.61 13.65
N VAL A 192 -1.13 11.75 14.33
CA VAL A 192 -0.47 11.90 15.63
C VAL A 192 -1.38 11.49 16.78
#